data_AF-A0AAD8BQS4-F1
#
_entry.id   AF-A0AAD8BQS4-F1
#
_cell.length_a   1.000
_cell.length_b   1.000
_cell.length_c   1.000
_cell.angle_alpha   90.00
_cell.angle_beta   90.00
_cell.angle_gamma   90.00
#
_symmetry.space_group_name_H-M   'P 1'
#
loop_
_entity.id
_entity.type
_entity.pdbx_description
1 polymer ?
#
loop_
_entity_poly.entity_id
_entity_poly.type
_entity_poly.pdbx_seq_one_letter_code
_entity_poly.pdbx_strand_id
1 'polypeptide(L)'
;MGSFQDDVSPIMKSCKTKDELDGFRKNIKNKLQRFLCSPSSLSPTSPPTETLEFVPVKTALNAAGPSTLNQIKKQDDDDAYSFTSSKRGLAVIINNEVFHDPKQFEKRSGTERDAAALEETLTGIGFDVLMENNLTSTQMTCVLTSAAIDYEHADADCFVCVVMSHGDVMWFERGGTFNKKMERNDVIFGVDGLPVKTKFIIDTFNNWNCPSLKDKPRLFFFQACRGEKLDHGTEIPLLKDLQISLRTITSSSVSCCSNNGYLLTNDSLVMKNGKDETDSKPETYNGTKPNQQDILPQFSSPQLPVPPPSLYEDCLVMYATPPGYASWRREDGSWFIQSLCHVLNSPQVGSGKVSLLRALTQVSGLVALKYETYSEEDPSCHEKKQQPVIYSMLIKDVFLRRVPMGARTINYGVSEKVFNGCNEELRSSVY
;
A
#
# COMPACT_ATOMS: atom_id res chain seq x y z
N MET A 1 24.06 20.15 -1.23
CA MET A 1 23.50 20.66 -2.50
C MET A 1 23.87 19.67 -3.58
N GLY A 2 22.93 18.79 -3.93
CA GLY A 2 22.99 17.90 -5.08
C GLY A 2 21.58 17.91 -5.65
N SER A 3 21.41 18.57 -6.79
CA SER A 3 20.15 18.71 -7.50
C SER A 3 19.67 17.34 -8.01
N PHE A 4 18.36 17.11 -7.94
CA PHE A 4 17.60 15.93 -8.38
C PHE A 4 17.70 15.59 -9.89
N GLN A 5 18.74 16.04 -10.58
CA GLN A 5 18.81 16.03 -12.05
C GLN A 5 19.67 14.93 -12.66
N ASP A 6 20.41 14.14 -11.89
CA ASP A 6 21.42 13.22 -12.44
C ASP A 6 20.98 11.75 -12.61
N ASP A 7 19.73 11.38 -12.30
CA ASP A 7 19.25 9.98 -12.44
C ASP A 7 18.22 9.77 -13.57
N VAL A 8 18.11 10.70 -14.52
CA VAL A 8 17.19 10.58 -15.67
C VAL A 8 17.95 10.56 -17.00
N SER A 9 18.59 9.43 -17.37
CA SER A 9 18.83 9.04 -18.77
C SER A 9 19.33 7.59 -18.92
N PRO A 10 19.08 6.86 -20.03
CA PRO A 10 18.02 6.95 -21.02
C PRO A 10 17.25 5.62 -21.11
N ILE A 11 16.07 5.51 -20.48
CA ILE A 11 15.07 4.48 -20.80
C ILE A 11 13.91 5.18 -21.51
N MET A 12 14.20 5.77 -22.68
CA MET A 12 13.19 6.28 -23.61
C MET A 12 13.27 5.47 -24.90
N LYS A 13 12.72 4.26 -24.85
CA LYS A 13 12.19 3.58 -26.04
C LYS A 13 10.85 2.94 -25.68
N SER A 14 9.86 3.80 -25.45
CA SER A 14 8.45 3.47 -25.54
C SER A 14 7.74 4.73 -26.03
N CYS A 15 7.22 4.67 -27.25
CA CYS A 15 6.58 5.78 -27.96
C CYS A 15 5.33 6.28 -27.21
N LYS A 16 5.46 7.45 -26.57
CA LYS A 16 4.40 8.44 -26.40
C LYS A 16 4.99 9.81 -26.68
N THR A 17 4.31 10.67 -27.42
CA THR A 17 4.83 12.03 -27.69
C THR A 17 4.83 12.83 -26.38
N LYS A 18 5.76 13.79 -26.24
CA LYS A 18 5.80 14.68 -25.06
C LYS A 18 4.43 15.31 -24.77
N ASP A 19 3.70 15.66 -25.82
CA ASP A 19 2.37 16.26 -25.76
C ASP A 19 1.31 15.32 -25.14
N GLU A 20 1.39 14.01 -25.40
CA GLU A 20 0.49 13.02 -24.79
C GLU A 20 0.74 12.89 -23.28
N LEU A 21 2.00 12.92 -22.86
CA LEU A 21 2.34 12.86 -21.43
C LEU A 21 1.94 14.16 -20.71
N ASP A 22 2.12 15.31 -21.34
CA ASP A 22 1.66 16.60 -20.81
C ASP A 22 0.13 16.65 -20.69
N GLY A 23 -0.59 16.13 -21.69
CA GLY A 23 -2.04 15.94 -21.65
C GLY A 23 -2.49 15.00 -20.52
N PHE A 24 -1.80 13.89 -20.34
CA PHE A 24 -2.05 12.95 -19.24
C PHE A 24 -1.81 13.61 -17.88
N ARG A 25 -0.69 14.31 -17.69
CA ARG A 25 -0.39 15.05 -16.46
C ARG A 25 -1.47 16.08 -16.13
N LYS A 26 -1.94 16.83 -17.14
CA LYS A 26 -3.04 17.78 -16.98
C LYS A 26 -4.33 17.10 -16.53
N ASN A 27 -4.64 15.91 -17.07
CA ASN A 27 -5.80 15.13 -16.64
C ASN A 27 -5.69 14.74 -15.15
N ILE A 28 -4.54 14.18 -14.73
CA ILE A 28 -4.32 13.83 -13.32
C ILE A 28 -4.47 15.05 -12.40
N LYS A 29 -3.87 16.18 -12.77
CA LYS A 29 -4.02 17.43 -12.02
C LYS A 29 -5.49 17.85 -11.89
N ASN A 30 -6.26 17.77 -12.97
CA ASN A 30 -7.70 18.07 -12.93
C ASN A 30 -8.47 17.11 -12.03
N LYS A 31 -8.13 15.81 -11.99
CA LYS A 31 -8.74 14.84 -11.07
C LYS A 31 -8.44 15.22 -9.62
N LEU A 32 -7.18 15.54 -9.30
CA LEU A 32 -6.76 15.95 -7.95
C LEU A 32 -7.45 17.24 -7.49
N GLN A 33 -7.61 18.21 -8.38
CA GLN A 33 -8.30 19.47 -8.08
C GLN A 33 -9.77 19.29 -7.71
N ARG A 34 -10.44 18.22 -8.17
CA ARG A 34 -11.84 17.95 -7.81
C ARG A 34 -12.00 17.66 -6.31
N PHE A 35 -10.98 17.13 -5.65
CA PHE A 35 -10.98 16.90 -4.20
C PHE A 35 -10.83 18.20 -3.38
N LEU A 36 -10.43 19.30 -4.01
CA LEU A 36 -10.37 20.61 -3.35
C LEU A 36 -11.74 21.30 -3.31
N CYS A 37 -12.64 20.98 -4.24
CA CYS A 37 -13.97 21.59 -4.36
C CYS A 37 -15.05 20.73 -3.69
N SER A 38 -15.12 20.75 -2.35
CA SER A 38 -16.39 20.53 -1.63
C SER A 38 -16.89 21.90 -1.16
N PRO A 39 -18.18 22.27 -1.37
CA PRO A 39 -18.64 23.62 -1.10
C PRO A 39 -18.90 23.80 0.39
N SER A 40 -17.87 24.13 1.16
CA SER A 40 -18.06 24.88 2.40
C SER A 40 -18.23 26.34 2.03
N SER A 41 -19.49 26.79 2.07
CA SER A 41 -19.85 28.20 2.15
C SER A 41 -18.93 28.93 3.12
N LEU A 42 -18.26 30.00 2.68
CA LEU A 42 -18.01 31.22 3.44
C LEU A 42 -17.43 32.30 2.50
N SER A 43 -17.98 33.50 2.66
CA SER A 43 -17.73 34.73 1.93
C SER A 43 -16.28 35.23 2.03
N PRO A 44 -15.80 36.06 1.08
CA PRO A 44 -14.49 36.68 1.17
C PRO A 44 -14.50 37.77 2.25
N THR A 45 -13.83 37.52 3.38
CA THR A 45 -13.34 38.58 4.26
C THR A 45 -11.83 38.73 4.08
N SER A 46 -11.45 39.99 3.93
CA SER A 46 -10.15 40.67 3.76
C SER A 46 -8.85 39.92 4.08
N PRO A 47 -7.73 40.25 3.40
CA PRO A 47 -6.42 39.64 3.66
C PRO A 47 -5.86 40.07 5.03
N PRO A 48 -5.20 39.19 5.79
CA PRO A 48 -4.37 39.61 6.91
C PRO A 48 -3.08 40.23 6.36
N THR A 49 -2.85 41.48 6.75
CA THR A 49 -1.54 42.13 6.64
C THR A 49 -0.75 41.72 7.87
N GLU A 50 0.19 40.77 7.75
CA GLU A 50 1.21 40.58 8.77
C GLU A 50 2.52 40.15 8.11
N THR A 51 3.49 41.05 8.19
CA THR A 51 4.89 40.87 7.81
C THR A 51 5.54 39.85 8.73
N LEU A 52 5.95 38.70 8.17
CA LEU A 52 6.81 37.74 8.85
C LEU A 52 8.23 38.31 8.94
N GLU A 53 8.60 38.83 10.10
CA GLU A 53 10.01 39.06 10.44
C GLU A 53 10.70 37.71 10.71
N PHE A 54 11.73 37.41 9.91
CA PHE A 54 12.62 36.29 10.14
C PHE A 54 13.49 36.55 11.37
N VAL A 55 13.23 35.86 12.48
CA VAL A 55 14.18 35.77 13.59
C VAL A 55 15.14 34.60 13.32
N PRO A 56 16.45 34.83 13.16
CA PRO A 56 17.41 33.76 12.98
C PRO A 56 17.61 33.02 14.31
N VAL A 57 17.24 31.74 14.35
CA VAL A 57 17.50 30.86 15.49
C VAL A 57 19.00 30.57 15.55
N LYS A 58 19.73 31.38 16.33
CA LYS A 58 21.00 30.99 16.93
C LYS A 58 21.00 31.38 18.40
N THR A 59 20.97 30.36 19.24
CA THR A 59 21.35 30.37 20.67
C THR A 59 20.39 31.12 21.61
N ALA A 60 19.32 30.43 22.02
CA ALA A 60 18.57 30.77 23.23
C ALA A 60 18.18 29.50 24.01
N LEU A 61 19.13 28.60 24.23
CA LEU A 61 19.10 27.73 25.40
C LEU A 61 19.55 28.60 26.58
N ASN A 62 18.57 29.23 27.24
CA ASN A 62 18.58 29.73 28.63
C ASN A 62 17.58 30.90 28.79
N ALA A 63 16.27 30.63 28.73
CA ALA A 63 15.21 31.49 29.34
C ALA A 63 13.76 30.94 29.20
N ALA A 64 13.55 29.63 29.06
CA ALA A 64 12.18 29.10 29.05
C ALA A 64 11.67 28.93 30.49
N GLY A 65 10.68 29.73 30.89
CA GLY A 65 9.99 29.57 32.18
C GLY A 65 9.21 28.25 32.26
N PRO A 66 8.78 27.82 33.46
CA PRO A 66 8.08 26.55 33.66
C PRO A 66 6.78 26.40 32.84
N SER A 67 6.16 27.53 32.47
CA SER A 67 4.93 27.58 31.67
C SER A 67 5.15 27.17 30.20
N THR A 68 6.27 27.56 29.59
CA THR A 68 6.60 27.21 28.20
C THR A 68 7.02 25.74 28.09
N LEU A 69 7.77 25.23 29.08
CA LEU A 69 8.11 23.81 29.17
C LEU A 69 6.89 22.91 29.40
N ASN A 70 5.87 23.38 30.13
CA ASN A 70 4.63 22.64 30.32
C ASN A 70 3.69 22.68 29.11
N GLN A 71 3.75 23.71 28.26
CA GLN A 71 3.04 23.73 26.98
C GLN A 71 3.72 22.85 25.93
N ILE A 72 5.06 22.86 25.86
CA ILE A 72 5.84 21.97 24.98
C ILE A 72 5.66 20.50 25.41
N LYS A 73 5.65 20.20 26.72
CA LYS A 73 5.43 18.84 27.23
C LYS A 73 4.02 18.28 27.01
N LYS A 74 2.99 19.12 26.83
CA LYS A 74 1.61 18.64 26.67
C LYS A 74 1.29 18.15 25.26
N GLN A 75 2.13 18.48 24.27
CA GLN A 75 1.90 18.17 22.85
C GLN A 75 2.67 16.93 22.40
N ASP A 76 3.67 16.50 23.17
CA ASP A 76 4.55 15.34 22.88
C ASP A 76 4.12 14.04 23.60
N ASP A 77 3.08 14.07 24.42
CA ASP A 77 2.68 12.93 25.29
C ASP A 77 1.53 12.08 24.69
N ASP A 78 1.22 12.26 23.40
CA ASP A 78 0.23 11.44 22.69
C ASP A 78 0.95 10.36 21.87
N ASP A 79 0.78 9.11 22.31
CA ASP A 79 1.26 7.89 21.65
C ASP A 79 0.57 7.65 20.29
N ALA A 80 -0.42 8.47 19.90
CA ALA A 80 -1.14 8.36 18.62
C ALA A 80 -0.95 9.57 17.69
N TYR A 81 -1.01 9.33 16.37
CA TYR A 81 -1.08 10.41 15.38
C TYR A 81 -2.42 11.14 15.45
N SER A 82 -2.39 12.46 15.26
CA SER A 82 -3.61 13.27 15.20
C SER A 82 -4.35 13.04 13.89
N PHE A 83 -5.61 12.61 14.00
CA PHE A 83 -6.51 12.36 12.87
C PHE A 83 -7.69 13.36 12.90
N THR A 84 -7.36 14.64 13.11
CA THR A 84 -8.31 15.77 13.31
C THR A 84 -8.29 16.80 12.18
N SER A 85 -7.53 16.57 11.11
CA SER A 85 -7.46 17.47 9.96
C SER A 85 -8.79 17.48 9.20
N SER A 86 -8.98 18.45 8.31
CA SER A 86 -10.24 18.58 7.57
C SER A 86 -10.46 17.43 6.58
N LYS A 87 -9.38 16.75 6.16
CA LYS A 87 -9.40 15.58 5.28
C LYS A 87 -8.66 14.41 5.90
N ARG A 88 -9.14 13.19 5.62
CA ARG A 88 -8.34 11.99 5.89
C ARG A 88 -7.05 12.00 5.06
N GLY A 89 -7.16 12.41 3.79
CA GLY A 89 -6.07 12.53 2.84
C GLY A 89 -6.30 11.76 1.54
N LEU A 90 -5.28 11.75 0.69
CA LEU A 90 -5.30 11.09 -0.61
C LEU A 90 -4.93 9.61 -0.48
N ALA A 91 -5.70 8.76 -1.16
CA ALA A 91 -5.36 7.38 -1.45
C ALA A 91 -5.11 7.22 -2.96
N VAL A 92 -3.87 6.97 -3.36
CA VAL A 92 -3.53 6.63 -4.75
C VAL A 92 -3.56 5.12 -4.91
N ILE A 93 -4.36 4.62 -5.86
CA ILE A 93 -4.38 3.20 -6.24
C ILE A 93 -3.97 3.09 -7.71
N ILE A 94 -2.89 2.34 -7.97
CA ILE A 94 -2.45 1.99 -9.33
C ILE A 94 -2.72 0.51 -9.54
N ASN A 95 -3.59 0.20 -10.50
CA ASN A 95 -3.99 -1.16 -10.84
C ASN A 95 -3.58 -1.50 -12.29
N ASN A 96 -2.52 -2.29 -12.44
CA ASN A 96 -2.06 -2.76 -13.75
C ASN A 96 -2.53 -4.20 -13.96
N GLU A 97 -3.41 -4.40 -14.95
CA GLU A 97 -4.03 -5.68 -15.30
C GLU A 97 -3.52 -6.23 -16.63
N VAL A 98 -3.47 -5.36 -17.66
CA VAL A 98 -3.19 -5.75 -19.04
C VAL A 98 -1.89 -5.10 -19.51
N PHE A 99 -0.89 -5.93 -19.80
CA PHE A 99 0.43 -5.50 -20.25
C PHE A 99 0.53 -5.50 -21.78
N HIS A 100 1.35 -4.61 -22.34
CA HIS A 100 1.47 -4.42 -23.79
C HIS A 100 2.01 -5.67 -24.49
N ASP A 101 2.98 -6.36 -23.88
CA ASP A 101 3.51 -7.62 -24.38
C ASP A 101 3.04 -8.78 -23.49
N PRO A 102 2.01 -9.54 -23.93
CA PRO A 102 1.51 -10.68 -23.17
C PRO A 102 2.51 -11.84 -23.08
N LYS A 103 3.57 -11.85 -23.91
CA LYS A 103 4.67 -12.83 -23.77
C LYS A 103 5.63 -12.44 -22.64
N GLN A 104 5.69 -11.14 -22.33
CA GLN A 104 6.47 -10.64 -21.22
C GLN A 104 5.69 -10.80 -19.92
N PHE A 105 4.43 -10.38 -19.87
CA PHE A 105 3.62 -10.41 -18.65
C PHE A 105 2.20 -10.87 -18.97
N GLU A 106 1.75 -11.90 -18.26
CA GLU A 106 0.39 -12.40 -18.40
C GLU A 106 -0.64 -11.38 -17.87
N LYS A 107 -1.90 -11.57 -18.27
CA LYS A 107 -3.00 -10.74 -17.76
C LYS A 107 -3.22 -11.05 -16.28
N ARG A 108 -3.36 -10.02 -15.44
CA ARG A 108 -3.59 -10.19 -13.99
C ARG A 108 -5.08 -10.30 -13.62
N SER A 109 -5.75 -11.37 -14.05
CA SER A 109 -7.19 -11.60 -13.82
C SER A 109 -7.59 -11.56 -12.33
N GLY A 110 -8.69 -10.89 -11.97
CA GLY A 110 -9.12 -10.73 -10.57
C GLY A 110 -8.53 -9.51 -9.86
N THR A 111 -7.53 -8.83 -10.44
CA THR A 111 -7.01 -7.56 -9.87
C THR A 111 -8.07 -6.45 -9.86
N GLU A 112 -9.09 -6.53 -10.71
CA GLU A 112 -10.26 -5.65 -10.69
C GLU A 112 -11.12 -5.84 -9.43
N ARG A 113 -11.15 -7.06 -8.86
CA ARG A 113 -11.81 -7.33 -7.57
C ARG A 113 -11.05 -6.68 -6.43
N ASP A 114 -9.72 -6.74 -6.48
CA ASP A 114 -8.86 -6.03 -5.54
C ASP A 114 -9.05 -4.52 -5.63
N ALA A 115 -9.08 -3.97 -6.85
CA ALA A 115 -9.28 -2.54 -7.07
C ALA A 115 -10.62 -2.05 -6.51
N ALA A 116 -11.70 -2.77 -6.77
CA ALA A 116 -13.03 -2.45 -6.25
C ALA A 116 -13.07 -2.52 -4.71
N ALA A 117 -12.51 -3.58 -4.12
CA ALA A 117 -12.47 -3.75 -2.67
C ALA A 117 -11.66 -2.63 -1.98
N LEU A 118 -10.53 -2.23 -2.56
CA LEU A 118 -9.71 -1.12 -2.06
C LEU A 118 -10.43 0.21 -2.17
N GLU A 119 -11.06 0.50 -3.30
CA GLU A 119 -11.80 1.75 -3.52
C GLU A 119 -12.94 1.88 -2.51
N GLU A 120 -13.75 0.83 -2.30
CA GLU A 120 -14.81 0.79 -1.30
C GLU A 120 -14.25 0.99 0.12
N THR A 121 -13.20 0.24 0.46
CA THR A 121 -12.59 0.25 1.80
C THR A 121 -12.03 1.61 2.14
N LEU A 122 -11.20 2.19 1.26
CA LEU A 122 -10.52 3.45 1.50
C LEU A 122 -11.49 4.63 1.43
N THR A 123 -12.48 4.60 0.54
CA THR A 123 -13.58 5.58 0.54
C THR A 123 -14.36 5.53 1.84
N GLY A 124 -14.68 4.33 2.35
CA GLY A 124 -15.37 4.13 3.63
C GLY A 124 -14.57 4.60 4.85
N ILE A 125 -13.24 4.61 4.78
CA ILE A 125 -12.34 5.19 5.80
C ILE A 125 -12.21 6.72 5.66
N GLY A 126 -12.69 7.28 4.55
CA GLY A 126 -12.75 8.71 4.30
C GLY A 126 -11.62 9.25 3.43
N PHE A 127 -10.87 8.41 2.73
CA PHE A 127 -9.87 8.91 1.79
C PHE A 127 -10.53 9.55 0.55
N ASP A 128 -9.81 10.47 -0.07
CA ASP A 128 -10.03 10.87 -1.46
C ASP A 128 -9.31 9.85 -2.35
N VAL A 129 -10.05 9.03 -3.09
CA VAL A 129 -9.46 7.90 -3.84
C VAL A 129 -9.15 8.33 -5.28
N LEU A 130 -7.87 8.31 -5.66
CA LEU A 130 -7.41 8.43 -7.05
C LEU A 130 -7.01 7.04 -7.57
N MET A 131 -7.91 6.42 -8.32
CA MET A 131 -7.69 5.14 -9.00
C MET A 131 -7.24 5.36 -10.45
N GLU A 132 -6.11 4.76 -10.83
CA GLU A 132 -5.63 4.73 -12.21
C GLU A 132 -5.30 3.31 -12.64
N ASN A 133 -5.67 2.96 -13.88
CA ASN A 133 -5.54 1.62 -14.41
C ASN A 133 -4.54 1.56 -15.57
N ASN A 134 -3.80 0.46 -15.67
CA ASN A 134 -2.95 0.11 -16.81
C ASN A 134 -1.97 1.23 -17.22
N LEU A 135 -1.17 1.70 -16.27
CA LEU A 135 -0.22 2.78 -16.46
C LEU A 135 1.15 2.26 -16.94
N THR A 136 1.75 2.96 -17.91
CA THR A 136 3.17 2.75 -18.22
C THR A 136 4.06 3.23 -17.07
N SER A 137 5.31 2.80 -17.02
CA SER A 137 6.30 3.24 -16.03
C SER A 137 6.38 4.77 -15.87
N THR A 138 6.41 5.50 -16.99
CA THR A 138 6.39 6.97 -17.02
C THR A 138 5.08 7.56 -16.51
N GLN A 139 3.94 6.93 -16.82
CA GLN A 139 2.63 7.39 -16.34
C GLN A 139 2.47 7.14 -14.84
N MET A 140 2.93 5.99 -14.32
CA MET A 140 2.99 5.72 -12.87
C MET A 140 3.79 6.81 -12.16
N THR A 141 4.99 7.10 -12.67
CA THR A 141 5.85 8.17 -12.15
C THR A 141 5.15 9.54 -12.16
N CYS A 142 4.44 9.85 -13.26
CA CYS A 142 3.67 11.09 -13.39
C CYS A 142 2.53 11.18 -12.36
N VAL A 143 1.76 10.09 -12.17
CA VAL A 143 0.66 10.06 -11.18
C VAL A 143 1.20 10.28 -9.78
N LEU A 144 2.25 9.57 -9.40
CA LEU A 144 2.86 9.68 -8.07
C LEU A 144 3.42 11.08 -7.81
N THR A 145 4.13 11.64 -8.80
CA THR A 145 4.71 12.98 -8.69
C THR A 145 3.61 14.05 -8.63
N SER A 146 2.55 13.94 -9.42
CA SER A 146 1.41 14.85 -9.34
C SER A 146 0.63 14.68 -8.03
N ALA A 147 0.47 13.46 -7.51
CA ALA A 147 -0.15 13.25 -6.21
C ALA A 147 0.64 13.91 -5.07
N ALA A 148 1.99 13.91 -5.13
CA ALA A 148 2.83 14.57 -4.14
C ALA A 148 2.79 16.11 -4.23
N ILE A 149 2.67 16.66 -5.45
CA ILE A 149 2.82 18.10 -5.71
C ILE A 149 1.48 18.83 -5.82
N ASP A 150 0.48 18.23 -6.47
CA ASP A 150 -0.76 18.90 -6.88
C ASP A 150 -1.94 18.66 -5.91
N TYR A 151 -1.80 17.77 -4.91
CA TYR A 151 -2.80 17.57 -3.84
C TYR A 151 -2.42 18.35 -2.58
N GLU A 152 -3.41 18.97 -1.92
CA GLU A 152 -3.19 19.73 -0.68
C GLU A 152 -3.12 18.79 0.53
N HIS A 153 -1.90 18.31 0.83
CA HIS A 153 -1.65 17.43 1.97
C HIS A 153 -1.56 18.17 3.31
N ALA A 154 -1.42 19.51 3.34
CA ALA A 154 -1.34 20.24 4.60
C ALA A 154 -2.63 20.08 5.44
N ASP A 155 -3.76 19.90 4.77
CA ASP A 155 -5.09 19.70 5.34
C ASP A 155 -5.48 18.22 5.56
N ALA A 156 -4.58 17.29 5.22
CA ALA A 156 -4.80 15.85 5.33
C ALA A 156 -4.24 15.28 6.63
N ASP A 157 -4.84 14.21 7.16
CA ASP A 157 -4.29 13.45 8.29
C ASP A 157 -3.12 12.55 7.88
N CYS A 158 -3.21 11.92 6.71
CA CYS A 158 -2.25 10.91 6.25
C CYS A 158 -2.29 10.73 4.73
N PHE A 159 -1.41 9.88 4.22
CA PHE A 159 -1.37 9.49 2.81
C PHE A 159 -1.35 7.97 2.66
N VAL A 160 -2.04 7.45 1.63
CA VAL A 160 -2.03 6.04 1.26
C VAL A 160 -1.63 5.89 -0.21
N CYS A 161 -0.74 4.94 -0.50
CA CYS A 161 -0.44 4.50 -1.85
C CYS A 161 -0.52 2.97 -1.94
N VAL A 162 -1.35 2.47 -2.85
CA VAL A 162 -1.47 1.05 -3.15
C VAL A 162 -1.08 0.82 -4.61
N VAL A 163 -0.17 -0.09 -4.87
CA VAL A 163 0.22 -0.45 -6.25
C VAL A 163 0.09 -1.96 -6.43
N MET A 164 -0.68 -2.34 -7.45
CA MET A 164 -0.98 -3.72 -7.81
C MET A 164 -0.51 -3.96 -9.25
N SER A 165 0.52 -4.78 -9.43
CA SER A 165 1.12 -5.07 -10.73
C SER A 165 2.02 -6.31 -10.64
N HIS A 166 2.65 -6.69 -11.75
CA HIS A 166 3.84 -7.55 -11.69
C HIS A 166 5.01 -6.82 -11.02
N GLY A 167 5.88 -7.59 -10.38
CA GLY A 167 7.10 -7.09 -9.76
C GLY A 167 8.20 -8.15 -9.74
N ASP A 168 9.40 -7.70 -9.44
CA ASP A 168 10.59 -8.54 -9.31
C ASP A 168 11.65 -7.78 -8.48
N VAL A 169 12.83 -8.36 -8.35
CA VAL A 169 14.02 -7.69 -7.81
C VAL A 169 15.08 -7.58 -8.90
N MET A 170 15.38 -6.35 -9.29
CA MET A 170 16.33 -6.05 -10.36
C MET A 170 17.61 -5.41 -9.83
N TRP A 171 18.70 -5.58 -10.58
CA TRP A 171 19.98 -4.96 -10.32
C TRP A 171 20.07 -3.58 -10.96
N PHE A 172 20.58 -2.62 -10.19
CA PHE A 172 20.82 -1.26 -10.64
C PHE A 172 22.22 -0.80 -10.27
N GLU A 173 22.85 -0.02 -11.14
CA GLU A 173 24.06 0.71 -10.80
C GLU A 173 23.71 1.86 -9.84
N ARG A 174 24.53 2.06 -8.81
CA ARG A 174 24.45 3.17 -7.86
C ARG A 174 25.85 3.74 -7.63
N GLY A 175 25.94 5.07 -7.55
CA GLY A 175 27.19 5.79 -7.30
C GLY A 175 27.73 6.49 -8.56
N GLY A 176 28.52 7.54 -8.35
CA GLY A 176 29.10 8.33 -9.44
C GLY A 176 30.19 7.60 -10.23
N THR A 177 30.74 8.26 -11.25
CA THR A 177 31.68 7.71 -12.25
C THR A 177 32.84 6.89 -11.67
N PHE A 178 33.28 7.20 -10.45
CA PHE A 178 34.45 6.59 -9.81
C PHE A 178 34.13 5.49 -8.79
N ASN A 179 32.86 5.26 -8.42
CA ASN A 179 32.46 4.25 -7.41
C ASN A 179 31.11 3.63 -7.78
N LYS A 180 31.06 2.92 -8.91
CA LYS A 180 29.88 2.14 -9.30
C LYS A 180 29.72 0.94 -8.36
N LYS A 181 28.60 0.90 -7.64
CA LYS A 181 28.17 -0.21 -6.81
C LYS A 181 26.86 -0.76 -7.36
N MET A 182 26.76 -2.08 -7.47
CA MET A 182 25.51 -2.74 -7.83
C MET A 182 24.61 -2.87 -6.61
N GLU A 183 23.33 -2.51 -6.77
CA GLU A 183 22.31 -2.62 -5.73
C GLU A 183 21.06 -3.28 -6.29
N ARG A 184 20.53 -4.28 -5.56
CA ARG A 184 19.24 -4.88 -5.86
C ARG A 184 18.12 -3.96 -5.38
N ASN A 185 17.06 -3.80 -6.15
CA ASN A 185 15.88 -3.07 -5.73
C ASN A 185 14.62 -3.84 -6.09
N ASP A 186 13.62 -3.82 -5.21
CA ASP A 186 12.27 -4.22 -5.58
C ASP A 186 11.74 -3.25 -6.65
N VAL A 187 11.14 -3.81 -7.69
CA VAL A 187 10.54 -3.07 -8.79
C VAL A 187 9.10 -3.49 -9.01
N ILE A 188 8.33 -2.56 -9.54
CA ILE A 188 6.98 -2.78 -10.03
C ILE A 188 6.98 -2.40 -11.50
N PHE A 189 6.40 -3.24 -12.35
CA PHE A 189 6.34 -2.99 -13.78
C PHE A 189 5.15 -2.11 -14.15
N GLY A 190 5.39 -1.16 -15.05
CA GLY A 190 4.32 -0.55 -15.83
C GLY A 190 3.81 -1.50 -16.90
N VAL A 191 2.68 -1.19 -17.53
CA VAL A 191 2.11 -2.03 -18.60
C VAL A 191 3.00 -2.09 -19.85
N ASP A 192 3.93 -1.15 -19.99
CA ASP A 192 5.01 -1.16 -20.98
C ASP A 192 6.15 -2.12 -20.67
N GLY A 193 6.06 -2.86 -19.56
CA GLY A 193 7.06 -3.83 -19.13
C GLY A 193 8.34 -3.20 -18.58
N LEU A 194 8.34 -1.88 -18.34
CA LEU A 194 9.46 -1.15 -17.78
C LEU A 194 9.34 -1.01 -16.26
N PRO A 195 10.45 -1.12 -15.50
CA PRO A 195 10.42 -1.14 -14.05
C PRO A 195 10.35 0.26 -13.43
N VAL A 196 9.62 0.38 -12.32
CA VAL A 196 9.64 1.51 -11.37
C VAL A 196 10.10 0.96 -10.02
N LYS A 197 11.18 1.49 -9.46
CA LYS A 197 11.68 1.06 -8.13
C LYS A 197 10.65 1.42 -7.06
N THR A 198 10.31 0.51 -6.15
CA THR A 198 9.44 0.87 -5.01
C THR A 198 10.06 1.96 -4.15
N LYS A 199 11.40 1.97 -4.07
CA LYS A 199 12.17 3.06 -3.47
C LYS A 199 11.83 4.43 -4.06
N PHE A 200 11.68 4.55 -5.37
CA PHE A 200 11.29 5.82 -6.01
C PHE A 200 9.91 6.27 -5.54
N ILE A 201 8.95 5.34 -5.49
CA ILE A 201 7.58 5.59 -5.03
C ILE A 201 7.59 6.13 -3.60
N ILE A 202 8.33 5.50 -2.70
CA ILE A 202 8.44 5.91 -1.29
C ILE A 202 9.18 7.25 -1.18
N ASP A 203 10.29 7.42 -1.89
CA ASP A 203 11.10 8.64 -1.88
C ASP A 203 10.31 9.86 -2.38
N THR A 204 9.34 9.67 -3.27
CA THR A 204 8.48 10.75 -3.79
C THR A 204 7.69 11.46 -2.68
N PHE A 205 7.35 10.76 -1.59
CA PHE A 205 6.55 11.32 -0.48
C PHE A 205 7.34 11.50 0.81
N ASN A 206 8.67 11.54 0.76
CA ASN A 206 9.48 11.85 1.94
C ASN A 206 9.36 13.33 2.36
N ASN A 207 9.90 13.69 3.52
CA ASN A 207 9.83 15.06 4.05
C ASN A 207 10.47 16.14 3.18
N TRP A 208 11.35 15.77 2.23
CA TRP A 208 11.98 16.71 1.30
C TRP A 208 11.17 16.90 0.02
N ASN A 209 10.62 15.81 -0.51
CA ASN A 209 9.92 15.80 -1.79
C ASN A 209 8.42 16.09 -1.64
N CYS A 210 7.84 15.84 -0.46
CA CYS A 210 6.47 16.21 -0.11
C CYS A 210 6.42 16.80 1.32
N PRO A 211 6.92 18.04 1.53
CA PRO A 211 6.99 18.65 2.86
C PRO A 211 5.64 18.82 3.57
N SER A 212 4.54 18.91 2.82
CA SER A 212 3.18 19.02 3.37
C SER A 212 2.69 17.74 4.06
N LEU A 213 3.39 16.61 3.87
CA LEU A 213 3.17 15.37 4.61
C LEU A 213 4.07 15.20 5.84
N LYS A 214 4.94 16.16 6.17
CA LYS A 214 5.82 16.05 7.34
C LYS A 214 5.01 15.82 8.62
N ASP A 215 5.50 14.92 9.48
CA ASP A 215 4.89 14.53 10.77
C ASP A 215 3.53 13.81 10.62
N LYS A 216 3.21 13.32 9.41
CA LYS A 216 1.96 12.61 9.08
C LYS A 216 2.24 11.22 8.55
N PRO A 217 1.40 10.21 8.88
CA PRO A 217 1.59 8.84 8.39
C PRO A 217 1.52 8.72 6.88
N ARG A 218 2.47 7.98 6.30
CA ARG A 218 2.56 7.65 4.87
C ARG A 218 2.58 6.14 4.70
N LEU A 219 1.49 5.59 4.18
CA LEU A 219 1.21 4.16 4.17
C LEU A 219 1.31 3.62 2.74
N PHE A 220 2.22 2.68 2.51
CA PHE A 220 2.46 2.07 1.20
C PHE A 220 2.13 0.58 1.23
N PHE A 221 1.34 0.12 0.27
CA PHE A 221 0.97 -1.28 0.12
C PHE A 221 1.31 -1.76 -1.29
N PHE A 222 2.11 -2.81 -1.39
CA PHE A 222 2.59 -3.34 -2.67
C PHE A 222 2.11 -4.78 -2.85
N GLN A 223 1.12 -4.96 -3.74
CA GLN A 223 0.75 -6.28 -4.29
C GLN A 223 1.55 -6.49 -5.57
N ALA A 224 2.70 -7.13 -5.42
CA ALA A 224 3.55 -7.54 -6.51
C ALA A 224 4.49 -8.64 -6.01
N CYS A 225 4.97 -9.47 -6.93
CA CYS A 225 6.03 -10.41 -6.62
C CYS A 225 7.34 -9.68 -6.34
N ARG A 226 8.21 -10.33 -5.57
CA ARG A 226 9.57 -9.85 -5.27
C ARG A 226 10.61 -10.89 -5.66
N GLY A 227 10.24 -11.81 -6.55
CA GLY A 227 11.03 -12.92 -7.05
C GLY A 227 10.16 -14.13 -7.38
N GLU A 228 10.82 -15.25 -7.64
CA GLU A 228 10.20 -16.48 -8.15
C GLU A 228 10.16 -17.61 -7.11
N LYS A 229 10.72 -17.40 -5.90
CA LYS A 229 10.70 -18.45 -4.87
C LYS A 229 9.27 -18.70 -4.38
N LEU A 230 8.92 -19.97 -4.26
CA LEU A 230 7.64 -20.39 -3.71
C LEU A 230 7.84 -20.79 -2.24
N ASP A 231 6.91 -20.40 -1.38
CA ASP A 231 6.88 -20.84 0.01
C ASP A 231 6.16 -22.19 0.08
N HIS A 232 6.88 -23.24 0.46
CA HIS A 232 6.34 -24.59 0.57
C HIS A 232 5.54 -24.81 1.87
N GLY A 233 5.51 -23.81 2.75
CA GLY A 233 4.93 -23.96 4.07
C GLY A 233 5.65 -25.00 4.91
N THR A 234 5.02 -25.37 6.01
CA THR A 234 5.44 -26.47 6.86
C THR A 234 4.19 -27.06 7.49
N GLU A 235 4.06 -28.37 7.45
CA GLU A 235 3.00 -29.06 8.17
C GLU A 235 3.17 -28.81 9.66
N ILE A 236 2.14 -28.26 10.28
CA ILE A 236 2.08 -28.15 11.74
C ILE A 236 1.37 -29.41 12.22
N PRO A 237 2.04 -30.30 12.97
CA PRO A 237 1.37 -31.41 13.60
C PRO A 237 0.33 -30.81 14.55
N LEU A 238 -0.93 -30.84 14.16
CA LEU A 238 -2.02 -30.55 15.08
C LEU A 238 -1.92 -31.61 16.18
N LEU A 239 -1.38 -31.23 17.35
CA LEU A 239 -1.51 -32.04 18.55
C LEU A 239 -3.01 -32.27 18.75
N LYS A 240 -3.48 -33.46 18.39
CA LYS A 240 -4.88 -33.90 18.51
C LYS A 240 -5.37 -33.88 19.98
N ASP A 241 -4.52 -33.53 20.94
CA ASP A 241 -4.79 -33.62 22.39
C ASP A 241 -5.11 -32.29 23.09
N LEU A 242 -5.22 -31.15 22.39
CA LEU A 242 -5.72 -29.92 23.02
C LEU A 242 -7.25 -29.90 23.21
N GLN A 243 -7.95 -30.99 22.90
CA GLN A 243 -9.36 -31.19 23.28
C GLN A 243 -9.56 -31.55 24.77
N ILE A 244 -8.51 -31.72 25.57
CA ILE A 244 -8.63 -32.14 26.98
C ILE A 244 -8.69 -30.98 28.00
N SER A 245 -8.46 -29.71 27.63
CA SER A 245 -8.45 -28.61 28.63
C SER A 245 -9.39 -27.43 28.39
N LEU A 246 -10.34 -27.54 27.46
CA LEU A 246 -11.37 -26.49 27.23
C LEU A 246 -12.78 -26.86 27.76
N ARG A 247 -12.96 -28.06 28.33
CA ARG A 247 -14.24 -28.47 28.93
C ARG A 247 -14.34 -28.25 30.45
N THR A 248 -13.27 -27.80 31.12
CA THR A 248 -13.25 -27.67 32.59
C THR A 248 -13.29 -26.22 33.10
N ILE A 249 -13.28 -25.20 32.22
CA ILE A 249 -13.44 -23.78 32.63
C ILE A 249 -14.89 -23.30 32.46
N THR A 250 -15.87 -24.16 32.70
CA THR A 250 -17.30 -23.79 32.78
C THR A 250 -17.88 -24.04 34.16
N SER A 251 -17.14 -23.74 35.23
CA SER A 251 -17.73 -23.53 36.56
C SER A 251 -16.69 -22.98 37.53
N SER A 252 -16.36 -21.69 37.43
CA SER A 252 -15.91 -20.86 38.57
C SER A 252 -15.72 -19.43 38.10
N SER A 253 -16.45 -18.52 38.73
CA SER A 253 -16.37 -17.07 38.56
C SER A 253 -14.93 -16.55 38.70
N VAL A 254 -14.35 -16.06 37.61
CA VAL A 254 -13.20 -15.16 37.63
C VAL A 254 -13.57 -13.92 36.84
N SER A 255 -13.83 -12.85 37.57
CA SER A 255 -13.88 -11.48 37.04
C SER A 255 -12.45 -11.03 36.77
N CYS A 256 -12.03 -11.06 35.51
CA CYS A 256 -10.94 -10.22 35.04
C CYS A 256 -11.18 -9.78 33.59
N CYS A 257 -11.14 -8.46 33.41
CA CYS A 257 -11.27 -7.77 32.14
C CYS A 257 -10.09 -8.11 31.21
N SER A 258 -10.36 -8.61 29.99
CA SER A 258 -9.62 -8.30 28.74
C SER A 258 -10.16 -9.12 27.57
N ASN A 259 -10.99 -8.46 26.75
CA ASN A 259 -11.45 -8.99 25.47
C ASN A 259 -10.29 -9.02 24.45
N ASN A 260 -9.54 -10.11 24.40
CA ASN A 260 -8.76 -10.49 23.22
C ASN A 260 -9.48 -11.65 22.51
N GLY A 261 -10.64 -11.34 21.93
CA GLY A 261 -11.29 -12.23 20.98
C GLY A 261 -10.51 -12.21 19.67
N TYR A 262 -9.68 -13.22 19.43
CA TYR A 262 -9.17 -13.50 18.10
C TYR A 262 -10.36 -13.63 17.15
N LEU A 263 -10.40 -12.79 16.12
CA LEU A 263 -11.38 -12.86 15.04
C LEU A 263 -11.02 -14.05 14.12
N LEU A 264 -11.01 -15.25 14.70
CA LEU A 264 -11.02 -16.51 13.99
C LEU A 264 -12.34 -17.19 14.35
N THR A 265 -13.46 -16.53 14.03
CA THR A 265 -14.73 -17.24 13.96
C THR A 265 -14.61 -18.20 12.78
N ASN A 266 -14.50 -19.49 13.11
CA ASN A 266 -14.79 -20.58 12.20
C ASN A 266 -16.24 -20.41 11.74
N ASP A 267 -16.42 -19.79 10.58
CA ASP A 267 -17.41 -20.15 9.55
C ASP A 267 -17.50 -19.03 8.50
N SER A 268 -17.45 -19.43 7.22
CA SER A 268 -17.67 -18.64 5.99
C SER A 268 -16.47 -18.08 5.19
N LEU A 269 -15.21 -18.41 5.53
CA LEU A 269 -14.05 -18.12 4.65
C LEU A 269 -13.17 -19.35 4.41
N VAL A 270 -13.76 -20.54 4.38
CA VAL A 270 -13.15 -21.64 3.60
C VAL A 270 -13.34 -21.25 2.14
N MET A 271 -12.36 -20.54 1.58
CA MET A 271 -12.45 -20.05 0.22
C MET A 271 -12.44 -21.23 -0.76
N LYS A 272 -13.41 -21.17 -1.66
CA LYS A 272 -13.77 -22.16 -2.67
C LYS A 272 -12.59 -22.49 -3.58
N ASN A 273 -12.59 -23.72 -4.12
CA ASN A 273 -11.70 -24.19 -5.17
C ASN A 273 -11.65 -23.16 -6.32
N GLY A 274 -10.52 -22.49 -6.47
CA GLY A 274 -10.24 -21.53 -7.54
C GLY A 274 -8.78 -21.66 -7.96
N LYS A 275 -8.48 -21.43 -9.24
CA LYS A 275 -7.12 -21.51 -9.77
C LYS A 275 -6.30 -20.34 -9.22
N ASP A 276 -5.24 -20.65 -8.48
CA ASP A 276 -4.29 -19.65 -7.98
C ASP A 276 -3.27 -19.32 -9.08
N GLU A 277 -3.17 -18.04 -9.43
CA GLU A 277 -2.17 -17.49 -10.33
C GLU A 277 -1.12 -16.73 -9.53
N THR A 278 0.12 -16.76 -10.01
CA THR A 278 1.21 -15.96 -9.44
C THR A 278 1.35 -14.65 -10.21
N ASP A 279 1.68 -13.56 -9.51
CA ASP A 279 2.12 -12.32 -10.14
C ASP A 279 3.61 -12.43 -10.61
N SER A 280 4.24 -13.61 -10.51
CA SER A 280 5.60 -13.91 -11.00
C SER A 280 5.58 -14.45 -12.44
N LYS A 281 6.72 -14.43 -13.11
CA LYS A 281 6.90 -15.14 -14.39
C LYS A 281 7.42 -16.57 -14.18
N PRO A 282 7.18 -17.46 -15.15
CA PRO A 282 8.14 -18.44 -15.61
C PRO A 282 8.99 -17.82 -16.76
N GLU A 283 10.22 -17.42 -16.45
CA GLU A 283 11.35 -17.27 -17.41
C GLU A 283 11.15 -16.51 -18.76
N THR A 284 10.71 -15.24 -18.79
CA THR A 284 10.86 -14.41 -20.02
C THR A 284 11.13 -12.94 -19.74
N TYR A 285 12.16 -12.61 -18.95
CA TYR A 285 12.81 -11.30 -19.08
C TYR A 285 14.10 -11.46 -19.90
N ASN A 286 14.00 -11.19 -21.20
CA ASN A 286 15.12 -11.13 -22.15
C ASN A 286 15.93 -9.82 -22.05
N GLY A 287 15.70 -8.99 -21.04
CA GLY A 287 16.70 -8.02 -20.66
C GLY A 287 17.84 -8.81 -20.05
N THR A 288 18.98 -8.86 -20.74
CA THR A 288 20.21 -9.55 -20.37
C THR A 288 20.31 -9.60 -18.84
N LYS A 289 19.96 -10.73 -18.21
CA LYS A 289 20.52 -11.04 -16.89
C LYS A 289 22.02 -10.89 -17.17
N PRO A 290 22.75 -9.95 -16.53
CA PRO A 290 24.17 -9.79 -16.81
C PRO A 290 24.74 -11.19 -16.76
N ASN A 291 25.33 -11.61 -17.89
CA ASN A 291 25.76 -12.97 -18.09
C ASN A 291 26.55 -13.31 -16.83
N GLN A 292 26.25 -14.43 -16.16
CA GLN A 292 26.96 -14.76 -14.91
C GLN A 292 28.49 -14.81 -15.11
N GLN A 293 28.93 -14.90 -16.37
CA GLN A 293 30.32 -14.81 -16.83
C GLN A 293 30.86 -13.37 -17.02
N ASP A 294 30.00 -12.37 -17.26
CA ASP A 294 30.39 -10.95 -17.37
C ASP A 294 30.44 -10.25 -15.98
N ILE A 295 29.91 -10.92 -14.96
CA ILE A 295 30.12 -10.58 -13.56
C ILE A 295 31.51 -11.10 -13.18
N LEU A 296 32.49 -10.20 -12.99
CA LEU A 296 33.81 -10.58 -12.47
C LEU A 296 33.63 -11.54 -11.27
N PRO A 297 34.42 -12.61 -11.12
CA PRO A 297 34.21 -13.69 -10.13
C PRO A 297 34.16 -13.27 -8.66
N GLN A 298 34.33 -11.97 -8.38
CA GLN A 298 34.21 -11.32 -7.08
C GLN A 298 32.85 -10.63 -6.85
N PHE A 299 31.96 -10.62 -7.85
CA PHE A 299 30.58 -10.11 -7.76
C PHE A 299 29.50 -11.20 -7.92
N SER A 300 29.90 -12.46 -8.14
CA SER A 300 29.04 -13.65 -8.08
C SER A 300 28.72 -14.04 -6.64
N SER A 301 28.13 -13.11 -5.88
CA SER A 301 27.51 -13.41 -4.60
C SER A 301 25.98 -13.41 -4.76
N PRO A 302 25.32 -14.59 -4.76
CA PRO A 302 23.86 -14.71 -4.61
C PRO A 302 23.30 -14.11 -3.30
N GLN A 303 24.14 -13.44 -2.51
CA GLN A 303 23.94 -13.13 -1.11
C GLN A 303 23.67 -11.66 -0.81
N LEU A 304 23.80 -10.74 -1.78
CA LEU A 304 23.47 -9.34 -1.49
C LEU A 304 21.95 -9.23 -1.27
N PRO A 305 21.52 -8.92 -0.04
CA PRO A 305 20.11 -8.82 0.28
C PRO A 305 19.51 -7.63 -0.45
N VAL A 306 18.22 -7.70 -0.75
CA VAL A 306 17.48 -6.50 -1.14
C VAL A 306 17.53 -5.55 0.06
N PRO A 307 18.00 -4.32 -0.11
CA PRO A 307 17.98 -3.35 0.97
C PRO A 307 16.53 -3.14 1.42
N PRO A 308 16.30 -2.81 2.70
CA PRO A 308 14.96 -2.46 3.13
C PRO A 308 14.45 -1.24 2.33
N PRO A 309 13.12 -1.02 2.31
CA PRO A 309 12.56 0.23 1.80
C PRO A 309 13.19 1.44 2.50
N SER A 310 13.07 2.62 1.89
CA SER A 310 13.58 3.85 2.49
C SER A 310 13.03 4.07 3.90
N LEU A 311 13.95 4.23 4.86
CA LEU A 311 13.66 4.29 6.30
C LEU A 311 13.32 5.72 6.76
N TYR A 312 12.38 6.36 6.09
CA TYR A 312 11.89 7.67 6.53
C TYR A 312 10.97 7.51 7.74
N GLU A 313 11.02 8.46 8.67
CA GLU A 313 10.04 8.57 9.77
C GLU A 313 8.61 8.65 9.23
N ASP A 314 7.61 8.34 10.06
CA ASP A 314 6.17 8.30 9.73
C ASP A 314 5.79 7.45 8.50
N CYS A 315 6.68 6.62 7.99
CA CYS A 315 6.39 5.72 6.87
C CYS A 315 6.05 4.32 7.36
N LEU A 316 5.09 3.68 6.69
CA LEU A 316 4.83 2.26 6.80
C LEU A 316 4.78 1.66 5.40
N VAL A 317 5.48 0.56 5.18
CA VAL A 317 5.48 -0.16 3.91
C VAL A 317 5.11 -1.61 4.18
N MET A 318 4.07 -2.11 3.52
CA MET A 318 3.69 -3.51 3.57
C MET A 318 3.74 -4.12 2.17
N TYR A 319 4.59 -5.12 2.02
CA TYR A 319 4.69 -5.92 0.80
C TYR A 319 3.85 -7.19 0.96
N ALA A 320 3.20 -7.64 -0.11
CA ALA A 320 2.42 -8.86 -0.12
C ALA A 320 3.23 -10.14 0.17
N THR A 321 4.54 -10.10 -0.09
CA THR A 321 5.45 -11.24 0.04
C THR A 321 6.86 -10.81 0.47
N PRO A 322 7.70 -11.69 1.04
CA PRO A 322 9.07 -11.35 1.40
C PRO A 322 9.98 -11.18 0.17
N PRO A 323 11.14 -10.52 0.32
CA PRO A 323 12.09 -10.39 -0.79
C PRO A 323 12.48 -11.76 -1.34
N GLY A 324 12.41 -11.92 -2.67
CA GLY A 324 12.73 -13.15 -3.38
C GLY A 324 11.55 -14.08 -3.63
N TYR A 325 10.38 -13.84 -3.04
CA TYR A 325 9.23 -14.75 -3.11
C TYR A 325 8.13 -14.25 -4.05
N ALA A 326 7.31 -15.20 -4.51
CA ALA A 326 6.11 -14.98 -5.28
C ALA A 326 4.92 -14.49 -4.41
N SER A 327 3.91 -13.94 -5.06
CA SER A 327 2.64 -13.48 -4.48
C SER A 327 1.48 -14.03 -5.32
N TRP A 328 0.39 -14.42 -4.67
CA TRP A 328 -0.71 -15.17 -5.26
C TRP A 328 -1.98 -14.34 -5.43
N ARG A 329 -2.76 -14.72 -6.45
CA ARG A 329 -4.03 -14.12 -6.82
C ARG A 329 -4.99 -15.13 -7.42
N ARG A 330 -6.29 -14.93 -7.22
CA ARG A 330 -7.39 -15.70 -7.81
C ARG A 330 -8.32 -14.76 -8.59
N GLU A 331 -9.31 -15.33 -9.27
CA GLU A 331 -10.37 -14.56 -9.94
C GLU A 331 -11.18 -13.66 -8.99
N ASP A 332 -11.24 -14.00 -7.70
CA ASP A 332 -11.89 -13.20 -6.66
C ASP A 332 -10.97 -12.19 -5.97
N GLY A 333 -9.70 -12.11 -6.40
CA GLY A 333 -8.71 -11.15 -5.92
C GLY A 333 -7.45 -11.80 -5.34
N SER A 334 -6.48 -10.96 -4.95
CA SER A 334 -5.25 -11.42 -4.29
C SER A 334 -5.44 -11.68 -2.82
N TRP A 335 -4.76 -12.71 -2.30
CA TRP A 335 -4.88 -13.11 -0.90
C TRP A 335 -4.55 -11.94 0.05
N PHE A 336 -3.54 -11.16 -0.31
CA PHE A 336 -3.10 -10.01 0.46
C PHE A 336 -4.13 -8.87 0.44
N ILE A 337 -4.58 -8.42 -0.72
CA ILE A 337 -5.49 -7.26 -0.81
C ILE A 337 -6.87 -7.60 -0.27
N GLN A 338 -7.39 -8.80 -0.54
CA GLN A 338 -8.67 -9.25 0.03
C GLN A 338 -8.60 -9.31 1.56
N SER A 339 -7.50 -9.86 2.12
CA SER A 339 -7.29 -9.89 3.57
C SER A 339 -7.14 -8.50 4.17
N LEU A 340 -6.42 -7.60 3.49
CA LEU A 340 -6.26 -6.20 3.88
C LEU A 340 -7.61 -5.50 3.97
N CYS A 341 -8.41 -5.55 2.90
CA CYS A 341 -9.73 -4.94 2.86
C CYS A 341 -10.66 -5.53 3.92
N HIS A 342 -10.68 -6.86 4.07
CA HIS A 342 -11.48 -7.54 5.08
C HIS A 342 -11.18 -7.03 6.50
N VAL A 343 -9.90 -6.94 6.88
CA VAL A 343 -9.51 -6.49 8.22
C VAL A 343 -9.79 -5.00 8.42
N LEU A 344 -9.49 -4.17 7.43
CA LEU A 344 -9.74 -2.72 7.51
C LEU A 344 -11.25 -2.38 7.55
N ASN A 345 -12.09 -3.23 6.94
CA ASN A 345 -13.54 -3.14 7.01
C ASN A 345 -14.13 -3.69 8.33
N SER A 346 -13.34 -4.35 9.18
CA SER A 346 -13.84 -4.93 10.42
C SER A 346 -14.36 -3.85 11.39
N PRO A 347 -15.41 -4.13 12.18
CA PRO A 347 -15.96 -3.16 13.12
C PRO A 347 -14.95 -2.64 14.16
N GLN A 348 -13.97 -3.46 14.54
CA GLN A 348 -12.95 -3.09 15.53
C GLN A 348 -11.98 -2.05 14.97
N VAL A 349 -11.52 -2.24 13.73
CA VAL A 349 -10.70 -1.25 13.02
C VAL A 349 -11.53 -0.03 12.68
N GLY A 350 -12.73 -0.21 12.12
CA GLY A 350 -13.58 0.91 11.71
C GLY A 350 -14.06 1.82 12.85
N SER A 351 -14.13 1.31 14.09
CA SER A 351 -14.42 2.11 15.29
C SER A 351 -13.19 2.73 15.96
N GLY A 352 -11.98 2.50 15.41
CA GLY A 352 -10.73 3.01 15.96
C GLY A 352 -10.29 2.34 17.26
N LYS A 353 -10.75 1.11 17.54
CA LYS A 353 -10.37 0.35 18.75
C LYS A 353 -9.08 -0.45 18.60
N VAL A 354 -8.63 -0.66 17.36
CA VAL A 354 -7.45 -1.45 17.01
C VAL A 354 -6.50 -0.55 16.22
N SER A 355 -5.24 -0.47 16.65
CA SER A 355 -4.22 0.26 15.92
C SER A 355 -3.92 -0.41 14.58
N LEU A 356 -3.48 0.38 13.60
CA LEU A 356 -3.20 -0.10 12.25
C LEU A 356 -2.18 -1.24 12.25
N LEU A 357 -1.10 -1.15 13.03
CA LEU A 357 -0.11 -2.24 13.10
C LEU A 357 -0.70 -3.56 13.60
N ARG A 358 -1.60 -3.49 14.59
CA ARG A 358 -2.31 -4.68 15.07
C ARG A 358 -3.28 -5.21 14.01
N ALA A 359 -3.95 -4.34 13.26
CA ALA A 359 -4.77 -4.72 12.13
C ALA A 359 -3.93 -5.41 11.03
N LEU A 360 -2.80 -4.84 10.63
CA LEU A 360 -1.91 -5.43 9.62
C LEU A 360 -1.30 -6.77 10.09
N THR A 361 -1.10 -6.95 11.39
CA THR A 361 -0.74 -8.27 11.96
C THR A 361 -1.86 -9.30 11.74
N GLN A 362 -3.13 -8.91 11.86
CA GLN A 362 -4.26 -9.80 11.52
C GLN A 362 -4.30 -10.10 10.02
N VAL A 363 -3.96 -9.14 9.16
CA VAL A 363 -3.82 -9.38 7.70
C VAL A 363 -2.78 -10.46 7.44
N SER A 364 -1.57 -10.35 8.03
CA SER A 364 -0.54 -11.39 7.94
C SER A 364 -1.06 -12.75 8.42
N GLY A 365 -1.79 -12.79 9.55
CA GLY A 365 -2.38 -14.02 10.06
C GLY A 365 -3.42 -14.65 9.11
N LEU A 366 -4.26 -13.84 8.46
CA LEU A 366 -5.21 -14.34 7.47
C LEU A 366 -4.50 -14.93 6.25
N VAL A 367 -3.51 -14.21 5.70
CA VAL A 367 -2.76 -14.68 4.52
C VAL A 367 -2.03 -16.00 4.81
N ALA A 368 -1.35 -16.10 5.94
CA ALA A 368 -0.60 -17.30 6.30
C ALA A 368 -1.49 -18.52 6.59
N LEU A 369 -2.61 -18.32 7.28
CA LEU A 369 -3.41 -19.42 7.85
C LEU A 369 -4.60 -19.84 6.99
N LYS A 370 -5.21 -18.92 6.22
CA LYS A 370 -6.44 -19.22 5.46
C LYS A 370 -6.20 -19.60 4.01
N TYR A 371 -5.03 -19.30 3.46
CA TYR A 371 -4.76 -19.50 2.04
C TYR A 371 -3.70 -20.55 1.80
N GLU A 372 -3.89 -21.32 0.75
CA GLU A 372 -2.98 -22.33 0.24
C GLU A 372 -3.32 -22.52 -1.24
N THR A 373 -2.29 -22.69 -2.08
CA THR A 373 -2.52 -22.84 -3.51
C THR A 373 -3.03 -24.24 -3.86
N TYR A 374 -3.97 -24.29 -4.79
CA TYR A 374 -4.41 -25.54 -5.42
C TYR A 374 -4.07 -25.52 -6.91
N SER A 375 -3.34 -26.52 -7.39
CA SER A 375 -2.95 -26.62 -8.80
C SER A 375 -2.78 -28.09 -9.19
N GLU A 376 -3.69 -28.60 -10.02
CA GLU A 376 -3.55 -29.92 -10.65
C GLU A 376 -2.68 -29.86 -11.91
N GLU A 377 -2.71 -28.74 -12.63
CA GLU A 377 -2.02 -28.56 -13.91
C GLU A 377 -0.50 -28.37 -13.73
N ASP A 378 -0.09 -27.65 -12.67
CA ASP A 378 1.30 -27.44 -12.31
C ASP A 378 1.56 -27.88 -10.86
N PRO A 379 2.07 -29.12 -10.65
CA PRO A 379 2.40 -29.63 -9.33
C PRO A 379 3.45 -28.80 -8.59
N SER A 380 4.29 -28.04 -9.30
CA SER A 380 5.30 -27.19 -8.66
C SER A 380 4.66 -26.02 -7.89
N CYS A 381 3.48 -25.59 -8.33
CA CYS A 381 2.69 -24.51 -7.71
C CYS A 381 1.62 -25.01 -6.72
N HIS A 382 1.48 -26.32 -6.48
CA HIS A 382 0.51 -26.87 -5.51
C HIS A 382 0.99 -26.73 -4.05
N GLU A 383 0.06 -26.56 -3.09
CA GLU A 383 0.32 -26.52 -1.64
C GLU A 383 1.35 -25.46 -1.23
N LYS A 384 1.30 -24.30 -1.87
CA LYS A 384 2.16 -23.16 -1.58
C LYS A 384 1.48 -22.17 -0.67
N LYS A 385 2.29 -21.49 0.12
CA LYS A 385 1.90 -20.48 1.11
C LYS A 385 2.40 -19.10 0.69
N GLN A 386 2.05 -18.10 1.48
CA GLN A 386 2.52 -16.73 1.34
C GLN A 386 2.50 -16.02 2.69
N GLN A 387 3.42 -15.07 2.87
CA GLN A 387 3.49 -14.24 4.07
C GLN A 387 3.80 -12.78 3.72
N PRO A 388 2.91 -11.83 4.02
CA PRO A 388 3.20 -10.41 3.87
C PRO A 388 4.28 -9.93 4.84
N VAL A 389 5.02 -8.88 4.46
CA VAL A 389 6.08 -8.28 5.27
C VAL A 389 5.79 -6.81 5.54
N ILE A 390 5.85 -6.43 6.81
CA ILE A 390 5.62 -5.06 7.30
C ILE A 390 6.97 -4.42 7.67
N TYR A 391 7.25 -3.25 7.11
CA TYR A 391 8.31 -2.34 7.54
C TYR A 391 7.63 -1.09 8.13
N SER A 392 7.75 -0.90 9.43
CA SER A 392 7.16 0.25 10.13
C SER A 392 8.25 1.17 10.65
N MET A 393 8.19 2.42 10.20
CA MET A 393 8.97 3.56 10.70
C MET A 393 8.03 4.63 11.29
N LEU A 394 6.77 4.25 11.56
CA LEU A 394 5.84 5.04 12.35
C LEU A 394 6.40 5.24 13.76
N ILE A 395 6.25 6.44 14.29
CA ILE A 395 6.69 6.80 15.65
C ILE A 395 5.53 6.94 16.64
N LYS A 396 4.29 6.83 16.15
CA LYS A 396 3.05 6.85 16.92
C LYS A 396 2.04 5.84 16.36
N ASP A 397 1.06 5.46 17.15
CA ASP A 397 -0.03 4.60 16.73
C ASP A 397 -0.97 5.32 15.75
N VAL A 398 -1.42 4.58 14.73
CA VAL A 398 -2.44 5.03 13.77
C VAL A 398 -3.74 4.33 14.08
N PHE A 399 -4.80 5.10 14.33
CA PHE A 399 -6.16 4.58 14.51
C PHE A 399 -7.06 5.07 13.39
N LEU A 400 -7.36 4.19 12.44
CA LEU A 400 -8.31 4.49 11.37
C LEU A 400 -9.73 4.45 11.91
N ARG A 401 -10.60 5.32 11.40
CA ARG A 401 -12.04 5.31 11.70
C ARG A 401 -12.81 5.43 10.40
N ARG A 402 -13.87 4.63 10.26
CA ARG A 402 -14.79 4.75 9.13
C ARG A 402 -15.66 5.99 9.28
N VAL A 403 -15.97 6.60 8.15
CA VAL A 403 -16.94 7.69 8.09
C VAL A 403 -18.35 7.09 8.19
N PRO A 404 -19.24 7.61 9.05
CA PRO A 404 -20.63 7.14 9.12
C PRO A 404 -21.31 7.20 7.75
N MET A 405 -22.03 6.13 7.38
CA MET A 405 -22.83 6.13 6.15
C MET A 405 -23.86 7.28 6.22
N GLY A 406 -23.81 8.19 5.24
CA GLY A 406 -24.68 9.38 5.14
C GLY A 406 -23.96 10.72 5.28
N ALA A 407 -22.69 10.77 5.71
CA ALA A 407 -21.95 12.03 5.87
C ALA A 407 -21.23 12.51 4.59
N ARG A 408 -21.30 11.75 3.49
CA ARG A 408 -20.72 12.12 2.18
C ARG A 408 -21.75 12.00 1.08
N THR A 409 -22.41 13.10 0.73
CA THR A 409 -23.06 13.25 -0.57
C THR A 409 -22.00 13.67 -1.57
N ILE A 410 -21.33 12.71 -2.22
CA ILE A 410 -20.49 13.02 -3.38
C ILE A 410 -21.30 12.68 -4.63
N ASN A 411 -21.78 13.72 -5.32
CA ASN A 411 -22.39 13.61 -6.64
C ASN A 411 -21.31 13.25 -7.66
N TYR A 412 -21.01 11.96 -7.79
CA TYR A 412 -20.46 11.47 -9.04
C TYR A 412 -21.65 11.27 -9.99
N GLY A 413 -21.74 12.12 -11.01
CA GLY A 413 -22.59 11.88 -12.16
C GLY A 413 -22.10 10.64 -12.90
N VAL A 414 -22.50 9.47 -12.41
CA VAL A 414 -22.45 8.20 -13.13
C VAL A 414 -23.89 7.84 -13.43
N SER A 415 -24.17 7.65 -14.72
CA SER A 415 -25.46 7.21 -15.24
C SER A 415 -25.98 6.02 -14.45
N GLU A 416 -27.08 6.24 -13.75
CA GLU A 416 -27.83 5.28 -12.94
C GLU A 416 -28.50 4.23 -13.84
N LYS A 417 -27.72 3.30 -14.40
CA LYS A 417 -28.19 2.10 -15.09
C LYS A 417 -27.15 0.99 -15.05
N VAL A 418 -26.86 0.40 -13.89
CA VAL A 418 -26.54 -1.04 -13.68
C VAL A 418 -26.49 -1.26 -12.16
N PHE A 419 -27.62 -1.29 -11.45
CA PHE A 419 -27.65 -1.77 -10.06
C PHE A 419 -29.02 -2.30 -9.60
N ASN A 420 -29.85 -2.78 -10.55
CA ASN A 420 -31.13 -3.44 -10.25
C ASN A 420 -31.25 -4.78 -10.99
N GLY A 421 -30.44 -5.75 -10.61
CA GLY A 421 -30.50 -7.08 -11.22
C GLY A 421 -29.65 -8.13 -10.52
N CYS A 422 -29.68 -8.20 -9.18
CA CYS A 422 -29.14 -9.34 -8.43
C CYS A 422 -29.59 -9.34 -6.95
N ASN A 423 -30.89 -9.10 -6.67
CA ASN A 423 -31.36 -9.16 -5.28
C ASN A 423 -32.82 -9.60 -5.07
N GLU A 424 -33.38 -10.46 -5.95
CA GLU A 424 -34.73 -11.02 -5.73
C GLU A 424 -34.88 -12.55 -5.79
N GLU A 425 -33.83 -13.36 -5.99
CA GLU A 425 -34.00 -14.83 -6.09
C GLU A 425 -33.51 -15.68 -4.90
N LEU A 426 -33.21 -15.10 -3.73
CA LEU A 426 -32.82 -15.88 -2.54
C LEU A 426 -33.75 -15.71 -1.32
N ARG A 427 -35.01 -15.33 -1.56
CA ARG A 427 -36.03 -15.17 -0.49
C ARG A 427 -37.34 -15.91 -0.75
N SER A 428 -37.26 -17.17 -1.19
CA SER A 428 -38.41 -18.10 -1.06
C SER A 428 -37.96 -19.57 -1.01
N SER A 429 -37.36 -20.01 0.10
CA SER A 429 -37.20 -21.45 0.43
C SER A 429 -36.88 -21.67 1.91
N VAL A 430 -37.59 -21.01 2.82
CA VAL A 430 -37.71 -21.46 4.23
C VAL A 430 -39.07 -20.99 4.74
N TYR A 431 -40.10 -21.83 4.56
CA TYR A 431 -41.18 -22.14 5.50
C TYR A 431 -42.06 -23.22 4.88
#